data_AF-A0AAV9KYB7-F1
#
_entry.id   AF-A0AAV9KYB7-F1
#
_cell.length_a   1.000
_cell.length_b   1.000
_cell.length_c   1.000
_cell.angle_alpha   90.00
_cell.angle_beta   90.00
_cell.angle_gamma   90.00
#
_symmetry.space_group_name_H-M   'P 1'
#
loop_
_entity.id
_entity.type
_entity.pdbx_description
1 polymer ?
#
loop_
_entity_poly.entity_id
_entity_poly.type
_entity_poly.pdbx_seq_one_letter_code
_entity_poly.pdbx_strand_id
1 'polypeptide(L)'
;MVGQVLEANKVSFHEDELQPEGLGHNKALNIIVKCRDNFISKVLIDNGSVINICPFTTLRALGIDIGMICESHVRVRGFDGA
;
A
#
# COMPACT_ATOMS: atom_id res chain seq x y z
N MET A 1 -10.34 -34.01 -3.53
CA MET A 1 -8.97 -33.48 -3.42
C MET A 1 -9.06 -31.98 -3.60
N VAL A 2 -9.19 -31.24 -2.50
CA VAL A 2 -9.28 -29.77 -2.52
C VAL A 2 -7.84 -29.25 -2.60
N GLY A 3 -7.50 -28.59 -3.70
CA GLY A 3 -6.16 -28.06 -3.91
C GLY A 3 -5.82 -27.05 -2.82
N GLN A 4 -4.70 -27.26 -2.14
CA GLN A 4 -4.10 -26.22 -1.30
C GLN A 4 -3.69 -25.07 -2.23
N VAL A 5 -4.49 -24.00 -2.22
CA VAL A 5 -4.06 -22.71 -2.76
C VAL A 5 -2.98 -22.21 -1.80
N LEU A 6 -1.72 -22.29 -2.22
CA LEU A 6 -0.63 -21.62 -1.52
C LEU A 6 -0.86 -20.11 -1.64
N GLU A 7 -1.40 -19.51 -0.58
CA GLU A 7 -1.68 -18.08 -0.45
C GLU A 7 -0.37 -17.28 -0.29
N ALA A 8 0.44 -17.25 -1.35
CA ALA A 8 1.62 -16.40 -1.37
C ALA A 8 1.19 -14.92 -1.32
N ASN A 9 1.82 -14.14 -0.43
CA ASN A 9 1.66 -12.68 -0.28
C ASN A 9 0.34 -12.19 0.34
N LYS A 10 -0.30 -12.98 1.22
CA LYS A 10 -1.37 -12.45 2.08
C LYS A 10 -0.80 -11.82 3.34
N VAL A 11 -1.30 -10.63 3.67
CA VAL A 11 -1.12 -9.99 4.96
C VAL A 11 -2.45 -10.07 5.70
N SER A 12 -2.45 -10.67 6.89
CA SER A 12 -3.61 -10.76 7.78
C SER A 12 -3.25 -10.17 9.13
N PHE A 13 -4.24 -9.60 9.81
CA PHE A 13 -4.08 -9.03 11.15
C PHE A 13 -5.04 -9.74 12.11
N HIS A 14 -4.60 -10.00 13.33
CA HIS A 14 -5.46 -10.47 14.41
C HIS A 14 -6.03 -9.27 15.22
N GLU A 15 -7.14 -9.48 15.95
CA GLU A 15 -7.81 -8.40 16.68
C GLU A 15 -6.93 -7.71 17.73
N ASP A 16 -5.97 -8.43 18.31
CA ASP A 16 -5.00 -7.90 19.28
C ASP A 16 -3.89 -7.05 18.65
N GLU A 17 -3.70 -7.15 17.32
CA GLU A 17 -2.78 -6.32 16.54
C GLU A 17 -3.43 -5.01 16.07
N LEU A 18 -4.76 -4.91 16.17
CA LEU A 18 -5.49 -3.70 15.81
C LEU A 18 -5.41 -2.65 16.93
N GLN A 19 -5.70 -1.38 16.57
CA GLN A 19 -5.83 -0.34 17.59
C GLN A 19 -6.98 -0.65 18.56
N PRO A 20 -7.02 -0.06 19.77
CA PRO A 20 -8.04 -0.36 20.78
C PRO A 20 -9.48 -0.19 20.29
N GLU A 21 -9.72 0.64 19.28
CA GLU A 21 -11.03 0.84 18.69
C GLU A 21 -11.45 -0.28 17.70
N GLY A 22 -10.57 -1.25 17.47
CA GLY A 22 -10.79 -2.47 16.69
C GLY A 22 -11.28 -2.19 15.27
N LEU A 23 -12.17 -3.05 14.77
CA LEU A 23 -12.80 -2.91 13.45
C LEU A 23 -13.76 -1.72 13.35
N GLY A 24 -14.10 -1.06 14.47
CA GLY A 24 -15.07 0.03 14.53
C GLY A 24 -14.52 1.40 14.16
N HIS A 25 -13.20 1.54 14.03
CA HIS A 25 -12.59 2.83 13.69
C HIS A 25 -12.46 3.05 12.19
N ASN A 26 -12.57 4.31 11.75
CA ASN A 26 -12.33 4.71 10.35
C ASN A 26 -10.91 5.27 10.12
N LYS A 27 -9.94 4.90 10.98
CA LYS A 27 -8.54 5.31 10.81
C LYS A 27 -7.90 4.52 9.67
N ALA A 28 -7.04 5.19 8.91
CA ALA A 28 -6.31 4.59 7.80
C ALA A 28 -5.31 3.52 8.28
N LEU A 29 -5.36 2.33 7.67
CA LEU A 29 -4.41 1.25 7.95
C LEU A 29 -3.09 1.52 7.23
N ASN A 30 -2.05 1.83 7.99
CA ASN A 30 -0.73 2.16 7.47
C ASN A 30 0.30 1.14 7.93
N ILE A 31 1.14 0.68 7.01
CA ILE A 31 2.26 -0.22 7.30
C ILE A 31 3.61 0.45 6.99
N ILE A 32 4.69 -0.16 7.46
CA ILE A 32 6.06 0.16 7.06
C ILE A 32 6.50 -0.92 6.08
N VAL A 33 7.01 -0.52 4.92
CA VAL A 33 7.49 -1.44 3.88
C VAL A 33 8.98 -1.21 3.67
N LYS A 34 9.77 -2.28 3.63
CA LYS A 34 11.13 -2.24 3.11
C LYS A 34 11.09 -2.41 1.59
N CYS A 35 11.55 -1.40 0.86
CA CYS A 35 11.70 -1.44 -0.59
C CYS A 35 13.18 -1.25 -0.94
N ARG A 36 13.83 -2.30 -1.47
CA ARG A 36 15.29 -2.36 -1.64
C ARG A 36 15.97 -2.10 -0.29
N ASP A 37 16.84 -1.10 -0.23
CA ASP A 37 17.57 -0.71 0.99
C ASP A 37 16.89 0.41 1.80
N ASN A 38 15.70 0.85 1.37
CA ASN A 38 14.97 1.95 1.98
C ASN A 38 13.71 1.46 2.71
N PHE A 39 13.34 2.15 3.79
CA PHE A 39 12.07 1.96 4.48
C PHE A 39 11.09 3.07 4.10
N ILE A 40 9.90 2.68 3.69
CA ILE A 40 8.79 3.59 3.41
C ILE A 40 7.82 3.48 4.58
N SER A 41 7.72 4.54 5.37
CA SER A 41 6.71 4.66 6.42
C SER A 41 5.36 5.08 5.84
N LYS A 42 4.26 4.75 6.52
CA LYS A 42 2.91 5.23 6.18
C LYS A 42 2.45 4.79 4.78
N VAL A 43 2.69 3.52 4.44
CA VAL A 43 2.11 2.92 3.24
C VAL A 43 0.67 2.52 3.56
N LEU A 44 -0.28 3.16 2.89
CA LEU A 44 -1.70 2.88 3.06
C LEU A 44 -2.05 1.51 2.45
N ILE A 45 -2.74 0.67 3.22
CA ILE A 45 -3.41 -0.52 2.72
C ILE A 45 -4.84 -0.13 2.35
N ASP A 46 -5.06 0.05 1.04
CA ASP A 46 -6.37 0.37 0.47
C ASP A 46 -6.89 -0.82 -0.35
N ASN A 47 -7.79 -1.60 0.24
CA ASN A 47 -8.46 -2.72 -0.46
C ASN A 47 -9.58 -2.25 -1.41
N GLY A 48 -9.93 -0.97 -1.41
CA GLY A 48 -10.91 -0.38 -2.32
C GLY A 48 -10.31 0.13 -3.63
N SER A 49 -8.98 0.29 -3.70
CA SER A 49 -8.30 0.73 -4.92
C SER A 49 -7.97 -0.44 -5.85
N VAL A 50 -8.15 -0.21 -7.15
CA VAL A 50 -7.77 -1.15 -8.23
C VAL A 50 -6.29 -1.04 -8.63
N ILE A 51 -5.58 -0.02 -8.15
CA ILE A 51 -4.17 0.24 -8.47
C ILE A 51 -3.36 0.66 -7.25
N ASN A 52 -2.06 0.38 -7.29
CA ASN A 52 -1.09 0.92 -6.34
C ASN A 52 -0.63 2.31 -6.79
N ILE A 53 -0.59 3.27 -5.88
CA ILE A 53 -0.14 4.64 -6.15
C ILE A 53 1.12 4.92 -5.33
N CYS A 54 2.17 5.37 -6.01
CA CYS A 54 3.41 5.83 -5.37
C CYS A 54 3.67 7.29 -5.77
N PRO A 55 3.75 8.23 -4.83
CA PRO A 55 4.14 9.60 -5.14
C PRO A 55 5.50 9.66 -5.82
N PHE A 56 5.64 10.53 -6.81
CA PHE A 56 6.90 10.70 -7.55
C PHE A 56 8.09 11.07 -6.64
N THR A 57 7.83 11.83 -5.57
CA THR A 57 8.83 12.18 -4.55
C THR A 57 9.33 10.94 -3.80
N THR A 58 8.45 10.02 -3.41
CA THR A 58 8.80 8.74 -2.80
C THR A 58 9.60 7.88 -3.77
N LEU A 59 9.15 7.77 -5.03
CA LEU A 59 9.85 7.02 -6.07
C LEU A 59 11.28 7.52 -6.28
N ARG A 60 11.49 8.84 -6.30
CA ARG A 60 12.82 9.46 -6.37
C ARG A 60 13.67 9.14 -5.14
N ALA A 61 13.09 9.20 -3.95
CA ALA A 61 13.79 8.87 -2.70
C ALA A 61 14.26 7.39 -2.65
N LEU A 62 13.54 6.50 -3.33
CA LEU A 62 13.92 5.09 -3.48
C LEU A 62 15.06 4.85 -4.48
N GLY A 63 15.55 5.88 -5.17
CA GLY A 63 16.56 5.75 -6.21
C GLY A 63 16.09 4.92 -7.40
N ILE A 64 14.79 4.93 -7.69
CA ILE A 64 14.26 4.29 -8.90
C ILE A 64 14.58 5.19 -10.09
N ASP A 65 15.15 4.59 -11.13
CA ASP A 65 15.47 5.30 -12.36
C ASP A 65 14.19 5.85 -13.01
N ILE A 66 14.17 7.16 -13.19
CA ILE A 66 13.04 7.88 -13.80
C ILE A 66 12.92 7.52 -15.29
N GLY A 67 14.01 7.08 -15.94
CA GLY A 67 13.99 6.56 -17.32
C GLY A 67 13.17 5.29 -17.50
N MET A 68 12.82 4.60 -16.40
CA MET A 68 11.93 3.44 -16.41
C MET A 68 10.44 3.82 -16.28
N ILE A 69 10.12 5.10 -16.08
CA ILE A 69 8.74 5.57 -15.97
C ILE A 69 8.19 5.83 -17.37
N CYS A 70 7.09 5.16 -17.69
CA CYS A 70 6.31 5.41 -18.89
C CYS A 70 5.07 6.25 -18.56
N GLU A 71 4.70 7.14 -19.48
CA GLU A 71 3.42 7.84 -19.38
C GLU A 71 2.27 6.84 -19.48
N SER A 72 1.22 7.06 -18.68
CA SER A 72 0.00 6.26 -18.68
C SER A 72 -1.20 7.14 -19.00
N HIS A 73 -2.13 6.62 -19.80
CA HIS A 73 -3.41 7.28 -20.07
C HIS A 73 -4.40 7.17 -18.90
N VAL A 74 -4.06 6.40 -17.85
CA VAL A 74 -4.87 6.29 -16.64
C VAL A 74 -4.87 7.62 -15.90
N ARG A 75 -6.05 8.22 -15.73
CA ARG A 75 -6.22 9.39 -14.87
C ARG A 75 -6.55 8.96 -13.45
N VAL A 76 -5.77 9.43 -12.50
CA VAL A 76 -6.01 9.28 -11.06
C VAL A 76 -6.39 10.66 -10.51
N ARG A 77 -7.45 10.73 -9.70
CA ARG A 77 -7.87 11.93 -8.99
C ARG A 77 -7.72 11.69 -7.50
N GLY A 78 -6.94 12.54 -6.83
CA GLY A 78 -6.89 12.57 -5.37
C GLY A 78 -8.07 13.37 -4.81
N PHE A 79 -8.56 12.96 -3.65
CA PHE A 79 -9.47 13.75 -2.81
C PHE A 79 -8.70 14.08 -1.52
N ASP A 80 -8.78 15.33 -1.07
CA ASP A 80 -8.13 15.80 0.16
C ASP A 80 -9.00 15.59 1.41
N GLY A 81 -10.24 15.14 1.23
CA GLY A 81 -11.15 14.81 2.33
C GLY A 81 -11.66 16.01 3.12
N ALA A 82 -11.56 17.22 2.54
CA ALA A 82 -12.11 18.47 3.10
C ALA A 82 -13.58 18.68 2.75
#